data_AF-A0A953K6K5-F1
#
_entry.id   AF-A0A953K6K5-F1
#
_cell.length_a   1.000
_cell.length_b   1.000
_cell.length_c   1.000
_cell.angle_alpha   90.00
_cell.angle_beta   90.00
_cell.angle_gamma   90.00
#
_symmetry.space_group_name_H-M   'P 1'
#
loop_
_entity.id
_entity.type
_entity.pdbx_description
1 polymer ?
#
loop_
_entity_poly.entity_id
_entity_poly.type
_entity_poly.pdbx_seq_one_letter_code
_entity_poly.pdbx_strand_id
1 'polypeptide(L)'
;MIKTGRDIRWAYAVTVLLLFVFLNAEAQESRRQYRKAKEFFDDKQYALAMESFRPLIAYDRNNPYSEYASFYYALSAYYQHFPAVAKDMLRQCAQLYPNWNQQSQVAYWLATLYFEEREYFQALRIVPAGSNSDPLVAQLKLHHLKDIQDTELLRMMLEEFPTDEIVAQVLAIRLHDEGSPFAMREAVELVERMGLHIEGMESDPS
;
A
#
# COMPACT_ATOMS: atom_id res chain seq x y z
N MET A 1 34.96 -3.12 -55.97
CA MET A 1 34.89 -1.74 -55.41
C MET A 1 35.17 -1.81 -53.93
N ILE A 2 36.30 -1.26 -53.48
CA ILE A 2 36.71 -1.24 -52.07
C ILE A 2 35.89 -0.12 -51.39
N LYS A 3 34.96 -0.46 -50.48
CA LYS A 3 34.28 0.54 -49.65
C LYS A 3 35.36 1.29 -48.85
N THR A 4 35.47 2.61 -49.03
CA THR A 4 36.48 3.39 -48.31
C THR A 4 36.14 3.43 -46.82
N GLY A 5 37.16 3.44 -45.94
CA GLY A 5 36.97 3.42 -44.48
C GLY A 5 36.10 4.58 -43.94
N ARG A 6 35.94 5.65 -44.71
CA ARG A 6 35.00 6.76 -44.44
C ARG A 6 33.54 6.34 -44.61
N ASP A 7 33.19 5.58 -45.64
CA ASP A 7 31.82 5.11 -45.90
C ASP A 7 31.36 4.10 -44.85
N ILE A 8 32.30 3.29 -44.36
CA ILE A 8 32.07 2.32 -43.29
C ILE A 8 31.80 3.07 -41.97
N ARG A 9 32.60 4.11 -41.64
CA ARG A 9 32.39 4.95 -40.45
C ARG A 9 31.06 5.72 -40.48
N TRP A 10 30.67 6.25 -41.64
CA TRP A 10 29.36 6.89 -41.81
C TRP A 10 28.21 5.90 -41.65
N ALA A 11 28.32 4.70 -42.22
CA ALA A 11 27.32 3.65 -42.04
C ALA A 11 27.17 3.26 -40.55
N TYR A 12 28.26 3.13 -39.80
CA TYR A 12 28.20 2.90 -38.35
C TYR A 12 27.58 4.08 -37.60
N ALA A 13 27.93 5.33 -37.94
CA ALA A 13 27.35 6.52 -37.30
C ALA A 13 25.84 6.61 -37.54
N VAL A 14 25.38 6.35 -38.77
CA VAL A 14 23.95 6.31 -39.11
C VAL A 14 23.24 5.15 -38.40
N THR A 15 23.87 3.98 -38.32
CA THR A 15 23.29 2.82 -37.62
C THR A 15 23.16 3.07 -36.12
N VAL A 16 24.17 3.67 -35.48
CA VAL A 16 24.13 4.07 -34.06
C VAL A 16 23.08 5.15 -33.83
N LEU A 17 22.97 6.14 -34.72
CA LEU A 17 21.95 7.19 -34.64
C LEU A 17 20.53 6.61 -34.76
N LEU A 18 20.30 5.70 -35.71
CA LEU A 18 19.00 5.04 -35.88
C LEU A 18 18.65 4.21 -34.64
N LEU A 19 19.57 3.42 -34.09
CA LEU A 19 19.37 2.67 -32.84
C LEU A 19 19.02 3.61 -31.66
N PHE A 20 19.64 4.79 -31.59
CA PHE A 20 19.34 5.77 -30.56
C PHE A 20 17.93 6.38 -30.71
N VAL A 21 17.47 6.60 -31.95
CA VAL A 21 16.10 7.12 -32.22
C VAL A 21 15.03 6.10 -31.83
N PHE A 22 15.24 4.81 -32.13
CA PHE A 22 14.28 3.75 -31.78
C PHE A 22 14.08 3.61 -30.27
N LEU A 23 15.16 3.68 -29.47
CA LEU A 23 15.08 3.58 -28.00
C LEU A 23 14.31 4.74 -27.37
N ASN A 24 14.41 5.95 -27.93
CA ASN A 24 13.67 7.12 -27.44
C ASN A 24 12.18 7.10 -27.82
N ALA A 25 11.84 6.44 -28.93
CA ALA A 25 10.45 6.38 -29.41
C ALA A 25 9.55 5.52 -28.50
N GLU A 26 10.07 4.38 -27.99
CA GLU A 26 9.31 3.50 -27.08
C GLU A 26 9.05 4.18 -25.72
N ALA A 27 10.07 4.80 -25.12
CA ALA A 27 9.90 5.54 -23.86
C ALA A 27 8.91 6.71 -23.99
N GLN A 28 8.88 7.38 -25.15
CA GLN A 28 7.92 8.44 -25.44
C GLN A 28 6.48 7.91 -25.56
N GLU A 29 6.28 6.74 -26.16
CA GLU A 29 4.98 6.10 -26.27
C GLU A 29 4.46 5.64 -24.90
N SER A 30 5.31 4.98 -24.09
CA SER A 30 4.96 4.58 -22.71
C SER A 30 4.53 5.78 -21.86
N ARG A 31 5.23 6.92 -22.01
CA ARG A 31 4.85 8.18 -21.33
C ARG A 31 3.49 8.71 -21.74
N ARG A 32 3.18 8.66 -23.04
CA ARG A 32 1.89 9.10 -23.58
C ARG A 32 0.76 8.20 -23.10
N GLN A 33 0.95 6.88 -23.16
CA GLN A 33 -0.02 5.89 -22.69
C GLN A 33 -0.27 6.05 -21.19
N TYR A 34 0.79 6.18 -20.39
CA TYR A 34 0.67 6.37 -18.94
C TYR A 34 -0.14 7.63 -18.61
N ARG A 35 0.16 8.76 -19.28
CA ARG A 35 -0.58 10.00 -19.07
C ARG A 35 -2.07 9.82 -19.34
N LYS A 36 -2.42 9.22 -20.47
CA LYS A 36 -3.83 8.98 -20.83
C LYS A 36 -4.53 8.06 -19.83
N ALA A 37 -3.87 6.98 -19.40
CA ALA A 37 -4.41 6.08 -18.38
C ALA A 37 -4.62 6.81 -17.05
N LYS A 38 -3.69 7.70 -16.68
CA LYS A 38 -3.78 8.53 -15.49
C LYS A 38 -4.89 9.56 -15.57
N GLU A 39 -5.12 10.17 -16.73
CA GLU A 39 -6.27 11.06 -16.98
C GLU A 39 -7.59 10.32 -16.73
N PHE A 40 -7.75 9.10 -17.27
CA PHE A 40 -8.94 8.30 -16.98
C PHE A 40 -9.11 7.99 -15.49
N PHE A 41 -8.01 7.71 -14.78
CA PHE A 41 -8.05 7.50 -13.33
C PHE A 41 -8.52 8.76 -12.58
N ASP A 42 -7.96 9.92 -12.94
CA ASP A 42 -8.29 11.20 -12.30
C ASP A 42 -9.73 11.64 -12.59
N ASP A 43 -10.24 11.31 -13.78
CA ASP A 43 -11.63 11.50 -14.19
C ASP A 43 -12.57 10.43 -13.61
N LYS A 44 -12.08 9.54 -12.74
CA LYS A 44 -12.81 8.43 -12.10
C LYS A 44 -13.41 7.42 -13.09
N GLN A 45 -12.89 7.37 -14.31
CA GLN A 45 -13.23 6.39 -15.32
C GLN A 45 -12.40 5.12 -15.12
N TYR A 46 -12.58 4.47 -13.96
CA TYR A 46 -11.70 3.41 -13.49
C TYR A 46 -11.62 2.19 -14.42
N ALA A 47 -12.73 1.82 -15.08
CA ALA A 47 -12.71 0.76 -16.10
C ALA A 47 -11.74 1.08 -17.25
N LEU A 48 -11.84 2.29 -17.81
CA LEU A 48 -10.97 2.76 -18.90
C LEU A 48 -9.52 2.93 -18.43
N ALA A 49 -9.33 3.37 -17.18
CA ALA A 49 -8.03 3.45 -16.55
C ALA A 49 -7.36 2.08 -16.47
N MET A 50 -8.07 1.04 -15.99
CA MET A 50 -7.55 -0.34 -15.94
C MET A 50 -7.12 -0.84 -17.32
N GLU A 51 -7.98 -0.69 -18.34
CA GLU A 51 -7.66 -1.11 -19.71
C GLU A 51 -6.42 -0.38 -20.25
N SER A 52 -6.30 0.91 -19.94
CA SER A 52 -5.20 1.76 -20.42
C SER A 52 -3.89 1.51 -19.67
N PHE A 53 -3.94 1.12 -18.39
CA PHE A 53 -2.75 0.76 -17.62
C PHE A 53 -2.24 -0.64 -17.96
N ARG A 54 -3.10 -1.58 -18.35
CA ARG A 54 -2.74 -2.98 -18.62
C ARG A 54 -1.48 -3.19 -19.49
N PRO A 55 -1.30 -2.52 -20.65
CA PRO A 55 -0.09 -2.70 -21.47
C PRO A 55 1.18 -2.20 -20.78
N LEU A 56 1.07 -1.32 -19.79
CA LEU A 56 2.19 -0.72 -19.06
C LEU A 56 2.58 -1.50 -17.81
N ILE A 57 1.84 -2.54 -17.40
CA ILE A 57 2.13 -3.33 -16.20
C ILE A 57 3.33 -4.26 -16.42
N ALA A 58 3.48 -4.80 -17.64
CA ALA A 58 4.55 -5.73 -17.93
C ALA A 58 5.91 -5.08 -17.65
N TYR A 59 6.76 -5.77 -16.87
CA TYR A 59 8.10 -5.29 -16.58
C TYR A 59 8.91 -5.22 -17.88
N ASP A 60 9.17 -4.00 -18.31
CA ASP A 60 10.04 -3.68 -19.42
C ASP A 60 11.04 -2.63 -18.96
N ARG A 61 12.34 -2.88 -19.17
CA ARG A 61 13.41 -1.94 -18.80
C ARG A 61 13.26 -0.60 -19.51
N ASN A 62 12.58 -0.56 -20.66
CA ASN A 62 12.30 0.67 -21.40
C ASN A 62 11.02 1.37 -20.92
N ASN A 63 10.25 0.77 -20.01
CA ASN A 63 9.02 1.33 -19.44
C ASN A 63 9.24 1.78 -17.98
N PRO A 64 9.52 3.07 -17.74
CA PRO A 64 9.71 3.62 -16.40
C PRO A 64 8.40 3.80 -15.61
N TYR A 65 7.28 3.28 -16.12
CA TYR A 65 5.96 3.43 -15.52
C TYR A 65 5.37 2.12 -15.00
N SER A 66 6.12 1.02 -15.01
CA SER A 66 5.60 -0.31 -14.69
C SER A 66 5.03 -0.40 -13.26
N GLU A 67 5.76 0.15 -12.29
CA GLU A 67 5.35 0.22 -10.89
C GLU A 67 4.14 1.13 -10.68
N TYR A 68 4.12 2.29 -11.36
CA TYR A 68 3.00 3.23 -11.28
C TYR A 68 1.74 2.64 -11.94
N ALA A 69 1.88 2.01 -13.11
CA ALA A 69 0.77 1.39 -13.82
C ALA A 69 0.17 0.24 -13.02
N SER A 70 1.01 -0.61 -12.41
CA SER A 70 0.56 -1.68 -11.51
C SER A 70 -0.24 -1.12 -10.33
N PHE A 71 0.28 -0.08 -9.67
CA PHE A 71 -0.39 0.55 -8.54
C PHE A 71 -1.72 1.19 -8.92
N TYR A 72 -1.77 2.03 -9.97
CA TYR A 72 -3.02 2.68 -10.37
C TYR A 72 -4.02 1.71 -10.99
N TYR A 73 -3.57 0.62 -11.62
CA TYR A 73 -4.46 -0.48 -12.02
C TYR A 73 -5.13 -1.10 -10.80
N ALA A 74 -4.37 -1.37 -9.72
CA ALA A 74 -4.92 -1.92 -8.50
C ALA A 74 -5.92 -0.98 -7.82
N LEU A 75 -5.60 0.32 -7.74
CA LEU A 75 -6.54 1.32 -7.21
C LEU A 75 -7.81 1.43 -8.06
N SER A 76 -7.68 1.35 -9.39
CA SER A 76 -8.84 1.35 -10.28
C SER A 76 -9.71 0.11 -10.04
N ALA A 77 -9.10 -1.06 -9.84
CA ALA A 77 -9.80 -2.29 -9.49
C ALA A 77 -10.53 -2.17 -8.14
N TYR A 78 -9.89 -1.54 -7.14
CA TYR A 78 -10.51 -1.24 -5.85
C TYR A 78 -11.77 -0.39 -6.01
N TYR A 79 -11.69 0.74 -6.72
CA TYR A 79 -12.84 1.62 -6.96
C TYR A 79 -13.94 1.00 -7.84
N GLN A 80 -13.60 -0.03 -8.62
CA GLN A 80 -14.55 -0.83 -9.41
C GLN A 80 -15.18 -1.97 -8.61
N HIS A 81 -14.91 -2.07 -7.31
CA HIS A 81 -15.38 -3.15 -6.44
C HIS A 81 -14.87 -4.54 -6.87
N PHE A 82 -13.61 -4.60 -7.34
CA PHE A 82 -12.88 -5.85 -7.60
C PHE A 82 -11.75 -6.05 -6.56
N PRO A 83 -12.09 -6.30 -5.28
CA PRO A 83 -11.11 -6.31 -4.19
C PRO A 83 -10.04 -7.39 -4.35
N ALA A 84 -10.40 -8.58 -4.85
CA ALA A 84 -9.43 -9.65 -5.11
C ALA A 84 -8.36 -9.24 -6.14
N VAL A 85 -8.79 -8.59 -7.24
CA VAL A 85 -7.87 -8.10 -8.28
C VAL A 85 -6.96 -7.00 -7.74
N ALA A 86 -7.53 -6.08 -6.96
CA ALA A 86 -6.77 -5.01 -6.33
C ALA A 86 -5.73 -5.57 -5.35
N LYS A 87 -6.13 -6.53 -4.50
CA LYS A 87 -5.29 -7.16 -3.48
C LYS A 87 -4.13 -7.91 -4.13
N ASP A 88 -4.40 -8.73 -5.14
CA ASP A 88 -3.37 -9.49 -5.85
C ASP A 88 -2.37 -8.56 -6.55
N MET A 89 -2.87 -7.50 -7.21
CA MET A 89 -2.00 -6.54 -7.89
C MET A 89 -1.14 -5.74 -6.90
N LEU A 90 -1.67 -5.31 -5.76
CA LEU A 90 -0.88 -4.61 -4.73
C LEU A 90 0.17 -5.53 -4.10
N ARG A 91 -0.16 -6.80 -3.85
CA ARG A 91 0.81 -7.80 -3.38
C ARG A 91 1.93 -7.99 -4.40
N GLN A 92 1.60 -8.12 -5.68
CA GLN A 92 2.58 -8.22 -6.75
C GLN A 92 3.44 -6.96 -6.83
N CYS A 93 2.84 -5.77 -6.70
CA CYS A 93 3.55 -4.50 -6.70
C CYS A 93 4.56 -4.40 -5.53
N ALA A 94 4.18 -4.84 -4.34
CA ALA A 94 5.08 -4.89 -3.19
C ALA A 94 6.27 -5.84 -3.42
N GLN A 95 6.02 -7.00 -4.04
CA GLN A 95 7.04 -8.02 -4.31
C GLN A 95 8.01 -7.62 -5.43
N LEU A 96 7.49 -7.05 -6.52
CA LEU A 96 8.30 -6.71 -7.71
C LEU A 96 9.07 -5.40 -7.55
N TYR A 97 8.55 -4.45 -6.76
CA TYR A 97 9.11 -3.10 -6.65
C TYR A 97 9.47 -2.71 -5.20
N PRO A 98 10.17 -3.55 -4.42
CA PRO A 98 10.35 -3.36 -2.97
C PRO A 98 11.10 -2.07 -2.60
N ASN A 99 11.85 -1.47 -3.53
CA ASN A 99 12.57 -0.21 -3.31
C ASN A 99 11.85 1.02 -3.89
N TRP A 100 10.61 0.86 -4.36
CA TRP A 100 9.83 1.97 -4.90
C TRP A 100 9.48 2.97 -3.81
N ASN A 101 9.61 4.26 -4.10
CA ASN A 101 9.37 5.32 -3.11
C ASN A 101 7.92 5.42 -2.63
N GLN A 102 6.99 4.69 -3.26
CA GLN A 102 5.58 4.61 -2.85
C GLN A 102 5.22 3.31 -2.12
N GLN A 103 6.19 2.53 -1.62
CA GLN A 103 5.89 1.31 -0.87
C GLN A 103 4.97 1.54 0.33
N SER A 104 5.07 2.69 1.02
CA SER A 104 4.14 3.03 2.10
C SER A 104 2.69 3.17 1.59
N GLN A 105 2.48 3.70 0.38
CA GLN A 105 1.15 3.78 -0.23
C GLN A 105 0.65 2.39 -0.64
N VAL A 106 1.51 1.54 -1.19
CA VAL A 106 1.16 0.14 -1.50
C VAL A 106 0.73 -0.60 -0.23
N ALA A 107 1.49 -0.46 0.85
CA ALA A 107 1.19 -1.06 2.15
C ALA A 107 -0.13 -0.53 2.72
N TYR A 108 -0.37 0.78 2.67
CA TYR A 108 -1.63 1.39 3.13
C TYR A 108 -2.85 0.80 2.41
N TRP A 109 -2.84 0.74 1.08
CA TRP A 109 -3.95 0.21 0.30
C TRP A 109 -4.13 -1.30 0.45
N LEU A 110 -3.02 -2.05 0.57
CA LEU A 110 -3.08 -3.49 0.80
C LEU A 110 -3.64 -3.80 2.20
N ALA A 111 -3.23 -3.05 3.22
CA ALA A 111 -3.81 -3.16 4.56
C ALA A 111 -5.29 -2.77 4.58
N THR A 112 -5.69 -1.73 3.83
CA THR A 112 -7.09 -1.32 3.68
C THR A 112 -7.96 -2.49 3.19
N LEU A 113 -7.54 -3.17 2.12
CA LEU A 113 -8.24 -4.35 1.60
C LEU A 113 -8.33 -5.48 2.63
N TYR A 114 -7.22 -5.80 3.32
CA TYR A 114 -7.25 -6.83 4.36
C TYR A 114 -8.17 -6.45 5.53
N PHE A 115 -8.21 -5.18 5.94
CA PHE A 115 -9.10 -4.71 6.98
C PHE A 115 -10.57 -4.79 6.57
N GLU A 116 -10.90 -4.38 5.34
CA GLU A 116 -12.26 -4.48 4.79
C GLU A 116 -12.76 -5.92 4.74
N GLU A 117 -11.88 -6.88 4.45
CA GLU A 117 -12.17 -8.32 4.44
C GLU A 117 -12.07 -8.97 5.83
N ARG A 118 -11.84 -8.18 6.88
CA ARG A 118 -11.66 -8.63 8.28
C ARG A 118 -10.50 -9.59 8.48
N GLU A 119 -9.52 -9.58 7.57
CA GLU A 119 -8.25 -10.28 7.69
C GLU A 119 -7.25 -9.46 8.56
N TYR A 120 -7.68 -9.10 9.77
CA TYR A 120 -6.99 -8.13 10.63
C TYR A 120 -5.51 -8.45 10.88
N PHE A 121 -5.17 -9.72 11.12
CA PHE A 121 -3.78 -10.14 11.35
C PHE A 121 -2.90 -9.94 10.11
N GLN A 122 -3.45 -10.08 8.91
CA GLN A 122 -2.70 -9.77 7.69
C GLN A 122 -2.52 -8.26 7.56
N ALA A 123 -3.57 -7.48 7.80
CA ALA A 123 -3.50 -6.02 7.76
C ALA A 123 -2.43 -5.47 8.73
N LEU A 124 -2.42 -5.94 9.98
CA LEU A 124 -1.43 -5.53 11.00
C LEU A 124 0.01 -5.95 10.67
N ARG A 125 0.22 -7.05 9.93
CA ARG A 125 1.56 -7.40 9.40
C ARG A 125 2.01 -6.46 8.30
N ILE A 126 1.09 -5.98 7.46
CA ILE A 126 1.41 -5.03 6.39
C ILE A 126 1.70 -3.64 6.93
N VAL A 127 0.95 -3.20 7.95
CA VAL A 127 1.17 -1.93 8.66
C VAL A 127 1.50 -2.20 10.13
N PRO A 128 2.76 -2.55 10.48
CA PRO A 128 3.14 -2.87 11.86
C PRO A 128 3.09 -1.64 12.77
N ALA A 129 3.28 -1.84 14.08
CA ALA A 129 3.27 -0.77 15.08
C ALA A 129 4.17 0.43 14.75
N GLY A 130 5.35 0.19 14.16
CA GLY A 130 6.27 1.26 13.74
C GLY A 130 5.68 2.22 12.69
N SER A 131 4.63 1.81 11.97
CA SER A 131 3.91 2.64 11.01
C SER A 131 2.85 3.53 11.65
N ASN A 132 2.58 3.41 12.96
CA ASN A 132 1.56 4.22 13.66
C ASN A 132 1.93 5.72 13.71
N SER A 133 3.19 6.08 13.46
CA SER A 133 3.62 7.48 13.32
C SER A 133 3.05 8.16 12.06
N ASP A 134 2.60 7.40 11.05
CA ASP A 134 1.84 7.92 9.93
C ASP A 134 0.36 8.08 10.35
N PRO A 135 -0.18 9.32 10.38
CA PRO A 135 -1.56 9.57 10.81
C PRO A 135 -2.61 8.83 9.97
N LEU A 136 -2.33 8.55 8.69
CA LEU A 136 -3.27 7.81 7.83
C LEU A 136 -3.34 6.34 8.23
N VAL A 137 -2.20 5.72 8.54
CA VAL A 137 -2.13 4.34 9.01
C VAL A 137 -2.78 4.21 10.39
N ALA A 138 -2.51 5.15 11.29
CA ALA A 138 -3.13 5.15 12.61
C ALA A 138 -4.67 5.25 12.53
N GLN A 139 -5.16 6.18 11.70
CA GLN A 139 -6.61 6.31 11.46
C GLN A 139 -7.21 5.08 10.80
N LEU A 140 -6.53 4.46 9.83
CA LEU A 140 -6.98 3.22 9.18
C LEU A 140 -7.17 2.11 10.22
N LYS A 141 -6.15 1.85 11.05
CA LYS A 141 -6.24 0.84 12.11
C LYS A 141 -7.39 1.15 13.07
N LEU A 142 -7.43 2.37 13.61
CA LEU A 142 -8.46 2.76 14.57
C LEU A 142 -9.86 2.63 13.98
N HIS A 143 -10.06 3.04 12.73
CA HIS A 143 -11.34 2.96 12.03
C HIS A 143 -11.87 1.52 11.97
N HIS A 144 -11.02 0.56 11.61
CA HIS A 144 -11.43 -0.84 11.45
C HIS A 144 -11.45 -1.64 12.76
N LEU A 145 -10.61 -1.29 13.73
CA LEU A 145 -10.49 -2.05 14.98
C LEU A 145 -11.52 -1.61 16.03
N LYS A 146 -11.88 -0.32 16.10
CA LYS A 146 -12.75 0.22 17.16
C LYS A 146 -14.13 -0.47 17.25
N ASP A 147 -14.64 -0.98 16.13
CA ASP A 147 -15.96 -1.59 16.03
C ASP A 147 -15.95 -3.11 16.29
N ILE A 148 -14.78 -3.75 16.35
CA ILE A 148 -14.64 -5.17 16.70
C ILE A 148 -15.15 -5.34 18.10
N GLN A 149 -16.23 -6.10 18.36
CA GLN A 149 -16.84 -6.30 19.70
C GLN A 149 -16.14 -7.37 20.55
N ASP A 150 -15.52 -8.34 19.90
CA ASP A 150 -14.88 -9.51 20.51
C ASP A 150 -13.56 -9.13 21.20
N THR A 151 -13.55 -9.14 22.53
CA THR A 151 -12.37 -8.86 23.34
C THR A 151 -11.29 -9.93 23.21
N GLU A 152 -11.67 -11.18 23.01
CA GLU A 152 -10.72 -12.29 22.83
C GLU A 152 -9.96 -12.13 21.51
N LEU A 153 -10.67 -11.73 20.44
CA LEU A 153 -10.03 -11.40 19.18
C LEU A 153 -9.01 -10.26 19.32
N LEU A 154 -9.34 -9.21 20.06
CA LEU A 154 -8.42 -8.09 20.34
C LEU A 154 -7.22 -8.52 21.21
N ARG A 155 -7.41 -9.44 22.17
CA ARG A 155 -6.31 -10.04 22.94
C ARG A 155 -5.37 -10.82 22.02
N MET A 156 -5.90 -11.71 21.18
CA MET A 156 -5.08 -12.48 20.24
C MET A 156 -4.28 -11.56 19.30
N MET A 157 -4.86 -10.43 18.87
CA MET A 157 -4.11 -9.43 18.10
C MET A 157 -2.98 -8.82 18.91
N LEU A 158 -3.23 -8.42 20.16
CA LEU A 158 -2.19 -7.84 21.01
C LEU A 158 -1.10 -8.86 21.37
N GLU A 159 -1.45 -10.14 21.52
CA GLU A 159 -0.46 -11.20 21.73
C GLU A 159 0.49 -11.37 20.54
N GLU A 160 -0.04 -11.34 19.31
CA GLU A 160 0.78 -11.39 18.07
C GLU A 160 1.54 -10.08 17.82
N PHE A 161 0.95 -8.93 18.19
CA PHE A 161 1.49 -7.59 17.97
C PHE A 161 1.65 -6.81 19.29
N PRO A 162 2.54 -7.26 20.21
CA PRO A 162 2.59 -6.78 21.60
C PRO A 162 2.99 -5.32 21.77
N THR A 163 3.52 -4.69 20.73
CA THR A 163 3.93 -3.27 20.72
C THR A 163 2.95 -2.37 19.96
N ASP A 164 1.84 -2.91 19.44
CA ASP A 164 0.87 -2.10 18.71
C ASP A 164 -0.04 -1.33 19.67
N GLU A 165 0.34 -0.07 19.92
CA GLU A 165 -0.37 0.88 20.77
C GLU A 165 -1.85 1.04 20.40
N ILE A 166 -2.20 0.96 19.11
CA ILE A 166 -3.59 1.14 18.66
C ILE A 166 -4.42 -0.09 19.00
N VAL A 167 -3.87 -1.30 18.82
CA VAL A 167 -4.54 -2.54 19.25
C VAL A 167 -4.75 -2.53 20.76
N ALA A 168 -3.71 -2.14 21.52
CA ALA A 168 -3.79 -2.03 22.97
C ALA A 168 -4.84 -0.98 23.41
N GLN A 169 -4.86 0.19 22.77
CA GLN A 169 -5.84 1.25 23.04
C GLN A 169 -7.27 0.74 22.82
N VAL A 170 -7.53 0.10 21.67
CA VAL A 170 -8.87 -0.41 21.34
C VAL A 170 -9.30 -1.51 22.32
N LEU A 171 -8.39 -2.41 22.70
CA LEU A 171 -8.66 -3.43 23.70
C LEU A 171 -8.98 -2.81 25.07
N ALA A 172 -8.18 -1.85 25.54
CA ALA A 172 -8.41 -1.17 26.82
C ALA A 172 -9.77 -0.47 26.87
N ILE A 173 -10.13 0.27 25.82
CA ILE A 173 -11.45 0.91 25.68
C ILE A 173 -12.55 -0.14 25.78
N ARG A 174 -12.43 -1.26 25.06
CA ARG A 174 -13.47 -2.29 25.14
C ARG A 174 -13.59 -2.92 26.52
N LEU A 175 -12.48 -3.28 27.14
CA LEU A 175 -12.47 -3.90 28.46
C LEU A 175 -13.09 -2.97 29.51
N HIS A 176 -12.87 -1.66 29.37
CA HIS A 176 -13.55 -0.67 30.20
C HIS A 176 -15.06 -0.62 29.93
N ASP A 177 -15.48 -0.59 28.66
CA ASP A 177 -16.89 -0.57 28.25
C ASP A 177 -17.65 -1.84 28.70
N GLU A 178 -16.97 -2.99 28.78
CA GLU A 178 -17.54 -4.24 29.31
C GLU A 178 -17.99 -4.07 30.78
N GLY A 179 -17.29 -3.23 31.53
CA GLY A 179 -17.68 -2.78 32.86
C GLY A 179 -17.49 -3.80 33.99
N SER A 180 -16.98 -5.00 33.70
CA SER A 180 -16.70 -5.99 34.74
C SER A 180 -15.48 -5.55 35.59
N PRO A 181 -15.46 -5.76 36.91
CA PRO A 181 -14.32 -5.36 37.75
C PRO A 181 -12.99 -6.00 37.33
N PHE A 182 -13.04 -7.17 36.68
CA PHE A 182 -11.86 -7.82 36.13
C PHE A 182 -11.39 -7.10 34.87
N ALA A 183 -12.28 -6.88 33.90
CA ALA A 183 -11.93 -6.20 32.64
C ALA A 183 -11.46 -4.76 32.87
N MET A 184 -12.09 -4.02 33.79
CA MET A 184 -11.66 -2.66 34.13
C MET A 184 -10.22 -2.62 34.69
N ARG A 185 -9.85 -3.57 35.56
CA ARG A 185 -8.47 -3.65 36.08
C ARG A 185 -7.48 -3.94 34.98
N GLU A 186 -7.81 -4.90 34.12
CA GLU A 186 -6.97 -5.23 32.99
C GLU A 186 -6.79 -4.05 32.02
N ALA A 187 -7.85 -3.27 31.77
CA ALA A 187 -7.77 -2.07 30.94
C ALA A 187 -6.74 -1.07 31.49
N VAL A 188 -6.77 -0.81 32.80
CA VAL A 188 -5.80 0.09 33.47
C VAL A 188 -4.38 -0.47 33.40
N GLU A 189 -4.19 -1.75 33.74
CA GLU A 189 -2.88 -2.40 33.66
C GLU A 189 -2.30 -2.35 32.23
N LEU A 190 -3.14 -2.52 31.21
CA LEU A 190 -2.76 -2.45 29.82
C LEU A 190 -2.33 -1.02 29.42
N VAL A 191 -3.11 -0.02 29.81
CA VAL A 191 -2.81 1.41 29.56
C VAL A 191 -1.47 1.79 30.19
N GLU A 192 -1.24 1.41 31.46
CA GLU A 192 0.02 1.68 32.16
C GLU A 192 1.21 0.97 31.51
N ARG A 193 1.07 -0.32 31.19
CA ARG A 193 2.14 -1.12 30.55
C ARG A 193 2.57 -0.54 29.21
N MET A 194 1.61 0.00 28.46
CA MET A 194 1.82 0.55 27.13
C MET A 194 2.16 2.05 27.14
N GLY A 195 2.08 2.72 28.30
CA GLY A 195 2.28 4.16 28.41
C GLY A 195 1.23 4.97 27.64
N LEU A 196 0.00 4.48 27.57
CA LEU A 196 -1.10 5.14 26.87
C LEU A 196 -1.77 6.20 27.75
N HIS A 197 -2.37 7.22 27.13
CA HIS A 197 -3.18 8.22 27.80
C HIS A 197 -4.63 8.07 27.35
N ILE A 198 -5.46 7.47 28.20
CA ILE A 198 -6.90 7.27 27.95
C ILE A 198 -7.68 7.86 29.13
N GLU A 199 -8.54 8.83 28.85
CA GLU A 199 -9.37 9.51 29.85
C GLU A 199 -10.20 8.48 30.63
N GLY A 200 -10.16 8.57 31.97
CA GLY A 200 -10.86 7.64 32.86
C GLY A 200 -10.12 6.35 33.21
N MET A 201 -8.92 6.14 32.66
CA MET A 201 -8.06 4.97 32.95
C MET A 201 -6.66 5.36 33.46
N GLU A 202 -6.46 6.64 33.81
CA GLU A 202 -5.22 7.14 34.40
C GLU A 202 -5.16 6.76 35.88
N SER A 203 -4.01 6.29 36.37
CA SER A 203 -3.80 6.11 37.80
C SER A 203 -3.83 7.45 38.50
N ASP A 204 -4.65 7.56 39.55
CA ASP A 204 -4.77 8.76 40.38
C ASP A 204 -3.37 9.10 40.92
N PRO A 205 -2.83 10.32 40.70
CA PRO A 205 -1.51 10.68 41.21
C PRO A 205 -1.55 10.67 42.74
N SER A 206 -0.96 9.63 43.32
CA SER A 206 -0.74 9.44 44.76
C SER A 206 0.11 10.53 45.39
#